data_AF-A0A933NZR1-F1
#
_entry.id   AF-A0A933NZR1-F1
#
_cell.length_a   1.000
_cell.length_b   1.000
_cell.length_c   1.000
_cell.angle_alpha   90.00
_cell.angle_beta   90.00
_cell.angle_gamma   90.00
#
_symmetry.space_group_name_H-M   'P 1'
#
loop_
_entity.id
_entity.type
_entity.pdbx_description
1 polymer ?
#
loop_
_entity_poly.entity_id
_entity_poly.type
_entity_poly.pdbx_seq_one_letter_code
_entity_poly.pdbx_strand_id
1 'polypeptide(L)'
;MALRSPVIGTIAALLAAGSSVAASDADLERAVRAAYAGAAAYASAHGNYFARDEVFAPLRDAVAAELVKQGLASVAVPERPSADLAAARRCAWAPIVQLRIAINLYGDGLSLVAVTDARVFSYHYDPHEAAEIAVAPAADCVRG
;
A
#
# COMPACT_ATOMS: atom_id res chain seq x y z
N MET A 1 5.46 -44.52 -45.40
CA MET A 1 4.50 -43.60 -44.78
C MET A 1 4.90 -43.47 -43.31
N ALA A 2 5.76 -42.49 -43.01
CA ALA A 2 6.47 -42.39 -41.73
C ALA A 2 5.91 -41.22 -40.90
N LEU A 3 5.95 -41.43 -39.58
CA LEU A 3 5.30 -40.67 -38.52
C LEU A 3 5.67 -39.18 -38.51
N ARG A 4 4.69 -38.33 -38.15
CA ARG A 4 4.95 -36.98 -37.64
C ARG A 4 4.29 -36.81 -36.26
N SER A 5 5.15 -36.70 -35.26
CA SER A 5 4.87 -36.39 -33.86
C SER A 5 4.20 -35.03 -33.68
N PRO A 6 3.36 -34.85 -32.64
CA PRO A 6 3.04 -33.54 -32.12
C PRO A 6 4.12 -33.09 -31.11
N VAL A 7 4.73 -31.93 -31.35
CA VAL A 7 5.56 -31.21 -30.38
C VAL A 7 4.61 -30.57 -29.37
N ILE A 8 4.44 -31.21 -28.21
CA ILE A 8 3.79 -30.61 -27.04
C ILE A 8 4.84 -29.72 -26.37
N GLY A 9 4.74 -28.41 -26.62
CA GLY A 9 5.55 -27.41 -25.95
C GLY A 9 5.09 -27.26 -24.49
N THR A 10 5.80 -27.93 -23.58
CA THR A 10 5.66 -27.74 -22.14
C THR A 10 6.21 -26.36 -21.77
N ILE A 11 5.33 -25.37 -21.58
CA ILE A 11 5.69 -24.12 -20.90
C ILE A 11 5.82 -24.46 -19.41
N ALA A 12 7.04 -24.72 -18.97
CA ALA A 12 7.36 -24.80 -17.55
C ALA A 12 7.14 -23.42 -16.93
N ALA A 13 6.11 -23.32 -16.08
CA ALA A 13 5.89 -22.16 -15.23
C ALA A 13 7.12 -21.97 -14.32
N LEU A 14 7.87 -20.90 -14.56
CA LEU A 14 8.93 -20.45 -13.68
C LEU A 14 8.25 -19.88 -12.43
N LEU A 15 7.96 -20.74 -11.46
CA LEU A 15 7.65 -20.35 -10.09
C LEU A 15 8.87 -19.62 -9.55
N ALA A 16 8.84 -18.28 -9.60
CA ALA A 16 9.72 -17.46 -8.81
C ALA A 16 9.42 -17.79 -7.33
N ALA A 17 10.28 -18.62 -6.75
CA ALA A 17 10.44 -18.72 -5.31
C ALA A 17 11.03 -17.40 -4.81
N GLY A 18 10.22 -16.35 -4.81
CA GLY A 18 10.47 -15.15 -4.02
C GLY A 18 10.15 -15.54 -2.59
N SER A 19 11.20 -15.80 -1.79
CA SER A 19 11.09 -16.05 -0.37
C SER A 19 10.12 -15.05 0.26
N SER A 20 8.95 -15.52 0.69
CA SER A 20 8.03 -14.73 1.51
C SER A 20 8.68 -14.62 2.89
N VAL A 21 9.67 -13.74 3.01
CA VAL A 21 10.02 -13.19 4.31
C VAL A 21 8.74 -12.49 4.76
N ALA A 22 8.07 -13.05 5.77
CA ALA A 22 6.95 -12.35 6.37
C ALA A 22 7.47 -10.97 6.75
N ALA A 23 6.91 -9.92 6.16
CA ALA A 23 7.39 -8.56 6.39
C ALA A 23 7.37 -8.30 7.89
N SER A 24 8.50 -7.85 8.43
CA SER A 24 8.60 -7.55 9.85
C SER A 24 7.72 -6.35 10.20
N ASP A 25 7.36 -6.21 11.47
CA ASP A 25 6.65 -5.02 11.95
C ASP A 25 7.40 -3.72 11.60
N ALA A 26 8.75 -3.78 11.63
CA ALA A 26 9.60 -2.68 11.21
C ALA A 26 9.52 -2.39 9.70
N ASP A 27 9.31 -3.40 8.86
CA ASP A 27 9.09 -3.21 7.42
C ASP A 27 7.76 -2.51 7.14
N LEU A 28 6.70 -2.85 7.90
CA LEU A 28 5.41 -2.19 7.79
C LEU A 28 5.47 -0.73 8.21
N GLU A 29 6.13 -0.45 9.34
CA GLU A 29 6.37 0.92 9.80
C GLU A 29 7.18 1.72 8.77
N ARG A 30 8.26 1.13 8.24
CA ARG A 30 9.11 1.76 7.23
C ARG A 30 8.33 2.08 5.95
N ALA A 31 7.44 1.18 5.51
CA ALA A 31 6.56 1.42 4.37
C ALA A 31 5.60 2.59 4.60
N VAL A 32 4.96 2.66 5.77
CA VAL A 32 4.06 3.77 6.10
C VAL A 32 4.81 5.10 6.23
N ARG A 33 6.01 5.11 6.81
CA ARG A 33 6.85 6.33 6.90
C ARG A 33 7.31 6.83 5.53
N ALA A 34 7.75 5.94 4.65
CA ALA A 34 8.11 6.29 3.28
C ALA A 34 6.89 6.83 2.51
N ALA A 35 5.74 6.18 2.67
CA ALA A 35 4.49 6.66 2.09
C ALA A 35 4.11 8.06 2.58
N TYR A 36 4.24 8.31 3.88
CA TYR A 36 3.97 9.63 4.46
C TYR A 36 4.90 10.69 3.88
N ALA A 37 6.20 10.38 3.72
CA ALA A 37 7.13 11.32 3.10
C ALA A 37 6.70 11.71 1.67
N GLY A 38 6.26 10.74 0.86
CA GLY A 38 5.75 11.00 -0.49
C GLY A 38 4.45 11.80 -0.48
N ALA A 39 3.51 11.43 0.39
CA ALA A 39 2.23 12.13 0.54
C ALA A 39 2.40 13.56 1.05
N ALA A 40 3.30 13.79 2.02
CA ALA A 40 3.57 15.12 2.57
C ALA A 40 4.26 16.02 1.54
N ALA A 41 5.20 15.49 0.75
CA ALA A 41 5.81 16.23 -0.35
C ALA A 41 4.76 16.61 -1.41
N TYR A 42 3.86 15.69 -1.74
CA TYR A 42 2.73 15.98 -2.63
C TYR A 42 1.84 17.09 -2.05
N ALA A 43 1.38 16.96 -0.80
CA ALA A 43 0.49 17.94 -0.19
C ALA A 43 1.12 19.33 -0.10
N SER A 44 2.40 19.42 0.27
CA SER A 44 3.17 20.67 0.30
C SER A 44 3.17 21.39 -1.06
N ALA A 45 3.28 20.64 -2.16
CA ALA A 45 3.23 21.19 -3.51
C ALA A 45 1.80 21.54 -3.99
N HIS A 46 0.76 21.09 -3.30
CA HIS A 46 -0.65 21.20 -3.71
C HIS A 46 -1.52 21.89 -2.65
N GLY A 47 -0.96 22.87 -1.93
CA GLY A 47 -1.73 23.71 -1.00
C GLY A 47 -2.17 23.00 0.28
N ASN A 48 -1.40 21.99 0.72
CA ASN A 48 -1.64 21.13 1.88
C ASN A 48 -2.84 20.17 1.75
N TYR A 49 -3.26 19.86 0.52
CA TYR A 49 -4.26 18.81 0.27
C TYR A 49 -3.59 17.52 -0.19
N PHE A 50 -4.04 16.38 0.33
CA PHE A 50 -3.63 15.07 -0.14
C PHE A 50 -4.40 14.64 -1.39
N ALA A 51 -5.65 15.08 -1.54
CA ALA A 51 -6.40 14.97 -2.79
C ALA A 51 -7.39 16.12 -2.92
N ARG A 52 -7.75 16.47 -4.16
CA ARG A 52 -8.82 17.42 -4.47
C ARG A 52 -9.66 16.85 -5.61
N ASP A 53 -10.95 17.18 -5.61
CA ASP A 53 -11.87 16.85 -6.70
C ASP A 53 -11.88 15.35 -7.05
N GLU A 54 -11.74 14.48 -6.04
CA GLU A 54 -11.68 13.01 -6.18
C GLU A 54 -10.48 12.49 -6.99
N VAL A 55 -9.49 13.33 -7.28
CA VAL A 55 -8.31 12.96 -8.06
C VAL A 55 -7.27 12.30 -7.15
N PHE A 56 -7.25 10.96 -7.14
CA PHE A 56 -6.35 10.16 -6.29
C PHE A 56 -5.01 9.78 -6.95
N ALA A 57 -5.00 9.56 -8.27
CA ALA A 57 -3.83 8.99 -8.96
C ALA A 57 -2.50 9.76 -8.73
N PRO A 58 -2.47 11.11 -8.73
CA PRO A 58 -1.24 11.86 -8.47
C PRO A 58 -0.67 11.63 -7.06
N LEU A 59 -1.52 11.54 -6.03
CA LEU A 59 -1.08 11.21 -4.68
C LEU A 59 -0.50 9.80 -4.63
N ARG A 60 -1.22 8.83 -5.20
CA ARG A 60 -0.76 7.43 -5.29
C ARG A 60 0.61 7.34 -5.96
N ASP A 61 0.80 8.05 -7.07
CA ASP A 61 2.05 8.02 -7.83
C ASP A 61 3.21 8.66 -7.06
N ALA A 62 2.96 9.75 -6.34
CA ALA A 62 3.95 10.36 -5.45
C ALA A 62 4.37 9.41 -4.32
N VAL A 63 3.40 8.70 -3.71
CA VAL A 63 3.64 7.68 -2.69
C VAL A 63 4.44 6.50 -3.26
N ALA A 64 4.04 5.98 -4.42
CA ALA A 64 4.73 4.87 -5.08
C ALA A 64 6.17 5.25 -5.47
N ALA A 65 6.38 6.45 -5.98
CA ALA A 65 7.71 6.96 -6.32
C ALA A 65 8.63 7.04 -5.09
N GLU A 66 8.13 7.51 -3.95
CA GLU A 66 8.91 7.58 -2.71
C GLU A 66 9.21 6.18 -2.14
N LEU A 67 8.26 5.23 -2.22
CA LEU A 67 8.53 3.84 -1.86
C LEU A 67 9.66 3.24 -2.69
N VAL A 68 9.65 3.43 -4.01
CA VAL A 68 10.73 2.95 -4.91
C VAL A 68 12.07 3.59 -4.52
N LYS A 69 12.10 4.91 -4.30
CA LYS A 69 13.30 5.65 -3.88
C LYS A 69 13.89 5.14 -2.58
N GLN A 70 13.08 4.61 -1.66
CA GLN A 70 13.52 4.04 -0.40
C GLN A 70 13.77 2.52 -0.44
N GLY A 71 13.78 1.91 -1.63
CA GLY A 71 14.06 0.48 -1.80
C GLY A 71 12.88 -0.42 -1.44
N LEU A 72 11.66 0.11 -1.42
CA LEU A 72 10.42 -0.59 -1.08
C LEU A 72 9.53 -0.85 -2.30
N ALA A 73 10.14 -1.05 -3.47
CA ALA A 73 9.42 -1.25 -4.74
C ALA A 73 8.50 -2.49 -4.76
N SER A 74 8.66 -3.42 -3.82
CA SER A 74 7.79 -4.59 -3.65
C SER A 74 6.48 -4.29 -2.91
N VAL A 75 6.35 -3.12 -2.28
CA VAL A 75 5.11 -2.71 -1.60
C VAL A 75 4.08 -2.32 -2.65
N ALA A 76 2.97 -3.06 -2.71
CA ALA A 76 1.90 -2.79 -3.65
C ALA A 76 1.04 -1.62 -3.18
N VAL A 77 0.79 -0.63 -4.04
CA VAL A 77 -0.14 0.48 -3.78
C VAL A 77 -1.36 0.32 -4.71
N PRO A 78 -2.57 0.05 -4.18
CA PRO A 78 -3.77 -0.10 -5.01
C PRO A 78 -4.07 1.14 -5.84
N GLU A 79 -4.70 0.95 -7.00
CA GLU A 79 -5.06 2.04 -7.90
C GLU A 79 -6.19 2.94 -7.37
N ARG A 80 -7.00 2.41 -6.45
CA ARG A 80 -8.10 3.12 -5.82
C ARG A 80 -7.84 3.29 -4.33
N PRO A 81 -8.31 4.39 -3.73
CA PRO A 81 -8.22 4.55 -2.28
C PRO A 81 -9.14 3.53 -1.59
N SER A 82 -8.83 3.22 -0.34
CA SER A 82 -9.74 2.52 0.55
C SER A 82 -10.89 3.44 0.93
N ALA A 83 -12.07 2.86 1.14
CA ALA A 83 -13.28 3.61 1.51
C ALA A 83 -13.11 4.38 2.83
N ASP A 84 -12.44 3.77 3.81
CA ASP A 84 -12.15 4.34 5.11
C ASP A 84 -10.97 3.61 5.77
N LEU A 85 -10.61 4.05 6.99
CA LEU A 85 -9.55 3.44 7.80
C LEU A 85 -9.86 1.98 8.18
N ALA A 86 -11.12 1.62 8.43
CA ALA A 86 -11.49 0.27 8.83
C ALA A 86 -11.33 -0.73 7.66
N ALA A 87 -11.72 -0.33 6.45
CA ALA A 87 -11.49 -1.08 5.21
C ALA A 87 -9.99 -1.21 4.92
N ALA A 88 -9.23 -0.14 5.12
CA ALA A 88 -7.78 -0.16 4.91
C ALA A 88 -7.06 -1.17 5.83
N ARG A 89 -7.54 -1.38 7.07
CA ARG A 89 -6.90 -2.26 8.08
C ARG A 89 -7.17 -3.76 7.91
N ARG A 90 -8.05 -4.18 7.00
CA ARG A 90 -8.31 -5.62 6.78
C ARG A 90 -7.05 -6.34 6.28
N CYS A 91 -6.91 -7.63 6.54
CA CYS A 91 -5.79 -8.39 6.01
C CYS A 91 -5.72 -8.32 4.47
N ALA A 92 -4.50 -8.40 3.93
CA ALA A 92 -4.30 -8.71 2.52
C ALA A 92 -4.73 -10.17 2.25
N TRP A 93 -5.20 -10.42 1.03
CA TRP A 93 -5.62 -11.77 0.61
C TRP A 93 -4.45 -12.64 0.16
N ALA A 94 -3.33 -12.01 -0.16
CA ALA A 94 -2.10 -12.65 -0.62
C ALA A 94 -0.96 -12.30 0.34
N PRO A 95 0.09 -13.13 0.42
CA PRO A 95 1.27 -12.89 1.26
C PRO A 95 2.18 -11.81 0.66
N ILE A 96 1.64 -10.60 0.49
CA ILE A 96 2.31 -9.42 -0.02
C ILE A 96 2.12 -8.27 0.97
N VAL A 97 3.05 -7.31 0.96
CA VAL A 97 2.83 -6.04 1.64
C VAL A 97 2.03 -5.13 0.71
N GLN A 98 0.87 -4.70 1.18
CA GLN A 98 0.03 -3.73 0.47
C GLN A 98 -0.08 -2.45 1.32
N LEU A 99 0.24 -1.31 0.72
CA LEU A 99 0.01 -0.01 1.30
C LEU A 99 -1.33 0.53 0.80
N ARG A 100 -2.30 0.61 1.71
CA ARG A 100 -3.63 1.15 1.45
C ARG A 100 -3.73 2.57 1.95
N ILE A 101 -4.33 3.41 1.12
CA ILE A 101 -4.49 4.85 1.37
C ILE A 101 -5.98 5.14 1.48
N ALA A 102 -6.42 5.76 2.56
CA ALA A 102 -7.77 6.35 2.66
C ALA A 102 -7.63 7.86 2.83
N ILE A 103 -8.50 8.62 2.19
CA ILE A 103 -8.53 10.08 2.26
C ILE A 103 -9.86 10.47 2.89
N ASN A 104 -9.87 11.48 3.76
CA ASN A 104 -11.12 11.97 4.33
C ASN A 104 -11.98 12.68 3.27
N LEU A 105 -13.22 13.04 3.63
CA LEU A 105 -14.14 13.71 2.70
C LEU A 105 -13.61 15.07 2.19
N TYR A 106 -12.78 15.74 2.98
CA TYR A 106 -12.28 17.09 2.71
C TYR A 106 -10.99 17.12 1.88
N GLY A 107 -10.32 15.97 1.73
CA GLY A 107 -9.07 15.85 0.96
C GLY A 107 -7.82 16.30 1.70
N ASP A 108 -7.92 16.74 2.94
CA ASP A 108 -6.84 17.25 3.80
C ASP A 108 -6.48 16.29 4.95
N GLY A 109 -7.22 15.19 5.10
CA GLY A 109 -6.92 14.07 5.98
C GLY A 109 -6.47 12.83 5.21
N LEU A 110 -5.58 12.06 5.81
CA LEU A 110 -4.93 10.91 5.20
C LEU A 110 -4.75 9.77 6.21
N SER A 111 -5.14 8.57 5.79
CA SER A 111 -4.78 7.32 6.45
C SER A 111 -3.85 6.51 5.56
N LEU A 112 -2.74 6.07 6.11
CA LEU A 112 -1.77 5.20 5.46
C LEU A 112 -1.67 3.91 6.24
N VAL A 113 -1.93 2.78 5.60
CA VAL A 113 -2.00 1.49 6.25
C VAL A 113 -1.19 0.48 5.47
N ALA A 114 -0.12 -0.05 6.06
CA ALA A 114 0.59 -1.20 5.51
C ALA A 114 -0.01 -2.47 6.09
N VAL A 115 -0.44 -3.39 5.21
CA VAL A 115 -1.03 -4.67 5.59
C VAL A 115 -0.29 -5.83 4.92
N THR A 116 -0.22 -6.95 5.63
CA THR A 116 0.05 -8.28 5.08
C THR A 116 -1.19 -9.16 5.23
N ASP A 117 -1.05 -10.45 4.94
CA ASP A 117 -2.05 -11.49 5.23
C ASP A 117 -2.25 -11.78 6.74
N ALA A 118 -1.42 -11.19 7.60
CA ALA A 118 -1.47 -11.40 9.05
C ALA A 118 -1.30 -10.14 9.91
N ARG A 119 -0.58 -9.12 9.43
CA ARG A 119 -0.16 -7.96 10.23
C ARG A 119 -0.62 -6.65 9.60
N VAL A 120 -0.81 -5.63 10.43
CA VAL A 120 -1.16 -4.27 10.01
C VAL A 120 -0.41 -3.24 10.83
N PHE A 121 0.07 -2.18 10.19
CA PHE A 121 0.56 -0.95 10.81
C PHE A 121 -0.20 0.23 10.19
N SER A 122 -0.56 1.25 10.98
CA SER A 122 -1.28 2.40 10.43
C SER A 122 -0.86 3.74 11.00
N TYR A 123 -0.89 4.74 10.13
CA TYR A 123 -0.84 6.16 10.44
C TYR A 123 -2.16 6.78 10.01
N HIS A 124 -2.75 7.63 10.85
CA HIS A 124 -3.99 8.33 10.56
C HIS A 124 -3.87 9.79 11.00
N TYR A 125 -4.26 10.70 10.11
CA TYR A 125 -4.36 12.11 10.35
C TYR A 125 -5.67 12.63 9.75
N ASP A 126 -6.49 13.29 10.56
CA ASP A 126 -7.68 14.01 10.10
C ASP A 126 -7.83 15.31 10.91
N PRO A 127 -7.54 16.48 10.32
CA PRO A 127 -7.57 17.75 11.04
C PRO A 127 -8.97 18.15 11.52
N HIS A 128 -10.03 17.50 11.01
CA HIS A 128 -11.41 17.77 11.41
C HIS A 128 -11.85 16.91 12.60
N GLU A 129 -11.17 15.80 12.87
CA GLU A 129 -11.39 14.97 14.06
C GLU A 129 -10.40 15.29 15.18
N ALA A 130 -9.10 15.39 14.84
CA ALA A 130 -8.03 15.71 15.77
C ALA A 130 -6.82 16.34 15.06
N ALA A 131 -6.20 17.33 15.70
CA ALA A 131 -4.99 17.97 15.14
C ALA A 131 -3.74 17.07 15.21
N GLU A 132 -3.79 15.98 15.98
CA GLU A 132 -2.67 15.07 16.20
C GLU A 132 -2.71 13.86 15.28
N ILE A 133 -1.52 13.36 15.00
CA ILE A 133 -1.32 12.14 14.24
C ILE A 133 -1.55 10.94 15.15
N ALA A 134 -2.46 10.06 14.77
CA ALA A 134 -2.65 8.77 15.40
C ALA A 134 -1.80 7.68 14.71
N VAL A 135 -0.83 7.13 15.45
CA VAL A 135 -0.03 5.98 15.00
C VAL A 135 -0.47 4.74 15.76
N ALA A 136 -0.95 3.72 15.05
CA ALA A 136 -1.20 2.41 15.63
C ALA A 136 -0.03 1.49 15.30
N PRO A 137 0.68 0.94 16.32
CA PRO A 137 1.79 0.05 16.10
C PRO A 137 1.33 -1.25 15.44
N ALA A 138 2.31 -2.03 14.96
CA ALA A 138 2.01 -3.26 14.25
C ALA A 138 1.24 -4.24 15.14
N ALA A 139 0.11 -4.74 14.62
CA ALA A 139 -0.77 -5.67 15.30
C ALA A 139 -1.34 -6.69 14.30
N ASP A 140 -2.04 -7.70 14.81
CA ASP A 140 -2.73 -8.65 13.96
C ASP A 140 -3.89 -7.95 13.22
N CYS A 141 -4.01 -8.21 11.93
CA CYS A 141 -5.13 -7.70 11.13
C CYS A 141 -6.37 -8.58 11.27
N VAL A 142 -7.54 -7.99 11.01
CA VAL A 142 -8.80 -8.74 10.96
C VAL A 142 -9.04 -9.23 9.54
N ARG A 143 -9.36 -10.52 9.38
CA ARG A 143 -9.80 -11.07 8.10
C ARG A 143 -11.22 -10.60 7.82
N GLY A 144 -11.42 -10.10 6.60
CA GLY A 144 -12.67 -9.50 6.16
C GLY A 144 -13.51 -10.40 5.27
#